data_AF-A0A6L8E7G9-F1
#
_entry.id   AF-A0A6L8E7G9-F1
#
_cell.length_a   1.000
_cell.length_b   1.000
_cell.length_c   1.000
_cell.angle_alpha   90.00
_cell.angle_beta   90.00
_cell.angle_gamma   90.00
#
_symmetry.space_group_name_H-M   'P 1'
#
loop_
_entity.id
_entity.type
_entity.pdbx_description
1 polymer ?
#
loop_
_entity_poly.entity_id
_entity_poly.type
_entity_poly.pdbx_seq_one_letter_code
_entity_poly.pdbx_strand_id
1 'polypeptide(L)'
;MRGARPRPPRIARRAGAREAPGRDRRRPAPGAGSPDVPLFLDCGDAGALAGALLAASQAAPGRPAPLVANSLRTDDRGSESLLRAAAWAGAGLVISPRDADGEGPPVAVAPLLARIDALGRRAHGAGVRGPLFADALAYPPLGDPARCRRSLALLRALRDSTAGPIPLVAPGNVGHGAPGPLRRALRRLYAAAAQGAGARPLILP
;
A
#
# COMPACT_ATOMS: atom_id res chain seq x y z
N MET A 1 -30.20 -25.85 -77.87
CA MET A 1 -30.89 -24.57 -77.62
C MET A 1 -29.90 -23.62 -76.97
N ARG A 2 -29.46 -22.57 -77.69
CA ARG A 2 -28.51 -21.56 -77.19
C ARG A 2 -29.30 -20.31 -76.81
N GLY A 3 -29.55 -20.12 -75.52
CA GLY A 3 -30.27 -18.98 -74.96
C GLY A 3 -29.35 -17.78 -74.75
N ALA A 4 -29.82 -16.61 -75.17
CA ALA A 4 -29.10 -15.35 -75.19
C ALA A 4 -28.74 -14.82 -73.78
N ARG A 5 -27.58 -14.16 -73.68
CA ARG A 5 -27.08 -13.52 -72.45
C ARG A 5 -27.80 -12.21 -72.15
N PRO A 6 -28.21 -11.95 -70.90
CA PRO A 6 -28.71 -10.63 -70.50
C PRO A 6 -27.55 -9.64 -70.23
N ARG A 7 -27.75 -8.38 -70.64
CA ARG A 7 -26.84 -7.25 -70.38
C ARG A 7 -26.94 -6.79 -68.93
N PRO A 8 -25.82 -6.37 -68.29
CA PRO A 8 -25.83 -5.83 -66.94
C PRO A 8 -26.39 -4.39 -66.88
N PRO A 9 -26.98 -3.97 -65.74
CA PRO A 9 -27.51 -2.63 -65.56
C PRO A 9 -26.41 -1.58 -65.34
N ARG A 10 -26.68 -0.36 -65.81
CA ARG A 10 -25.85 0.84 -65.67
C ARG A 10 -25.82 1.32 -64.21
N ILE A 11 -24.63 1.42 -63.63
CA ILE A 11 -24.39 2.09 -62.34
C ILE A 11 -24.27 3.60 -62.59
N ALA A 12 -25.16 4.37 -61.98
CA ALA A 12 -25.13 5.83 -62.00
C ALA A 12 -23.98 6.36 -61.14
N ARG A 13 -23.15 7.23 -61.73
CA ARG A 13 -22.16 8.05 -61.03
C ARG A 13 -22.87 9.04 -60.10
N ARG A 14 -22.46 9.11 -58.83
CA ARG A 14 -22.63 10.29 -57.98
C ARG A 14 -21.27 10.90 -57.64
N ALA A 15 -21.13 12.15 -58.07
CA ALA A 15 -20.09 13.09 -57.69
C ALA A 15 -20.29 13.57 -56.25
N GLY A 16 -19.20 14.01 -55.62
CA GLY A 16 -19.27 14.79 -54.38
C GLY A 16 -18.04 14.62 -53.49
N ALA A 17 -16.89 15.08 -53.96
CA ALA A 17 -15.78 15.40 -53.06
C ALA A 17 -16.22 16.53 -52.12
N ARG A 18 -16.15 16.30 -50.81
CA ARG A 18 -16.18 17.34 -49.79
C ARG A 18 -14.86 17.32 -49.05
N GLU A 19 -14.21 18.47 -49.07
CA GLU A 19 -12.99 18.79 -48.33
C GLU A 19 -13.18 18.47 -46.84
N ALA A 20 -12.19 17.77 -46.27
CA ALA A 20 -12.13 17.50 -44.85
C ALA A 20 -11.71 18.78 -44.10
N PRO A 21 -12.49 19.25 -43.11
CA PRO A 21 -12.07 20.37 -42.27
C PRO A 21 -10.85 19.98 -41.45
N GLY A 22 -9.96 20.95 -41.26
CA GLY A 22 -8.67 20.81 -40.63
C GLY A 22 -8.71 20.00 -39.34
N ARG A 23 -7.71 19.11 -39.20
CA ARG A 23 -7.41 18.41 -37.95
C ARG A 23 -7.07 19.45 -36.90
N ASP A 24 -8.10 19.86 -36.19
CA ASP A 24 -8.03 20.53 -34.91
C ASP A 24 -7.12 19.67 -34.02
N ARG A 25 -5.90 20.15 -33.79
CA ARG A 25 -4.94 19.55 -32.87
C ARG A 25 -5.49 19.77 -31.47
N ARG A 26 -6.52 19.00 -31.12
CA ARG A 26 -7.02 18.90 -29.75
C ARG A 26 -5.80 18.64 -28.88
N ARG A 27 -5.49 19.60 -28.00
CA ARG A 27 -4.64 19.35 -26.84
C ARG A 27 -5.10 18.00 -26.24
N PRO A 28 -4.19 17.06 -25.98
CA PRO A 28 -4.57 15.87 -25.24
C PRO A 28 -5.30 16.33 -23.98
N ALA A 29 -6.49 15.77 -23.74
CA ALA A 29 -7.20 15.98 -22.48
C ALA A 29 -6.20 15.72 -21.33
N PRO A 30 -6.22 16.52 -20.25
CA PRO A 30 -5.35 16.28 -19.10
C PRO A 30 -5.45 14.80 -18.74
N GLY A 31 -4.28 14.14 -18.88
CA GLY A 31 -4.16 12.71 -19.04
C GLY A 31 -4.77 11.96 -17.86
N ALA A 32 -5.19 10.73 -18.15
CA ALA A 32 -5.58 9.71 -17.20
C ALA A 32 -4.83 9.88 -15.87
N GLY A 33 -5.57 10.33 -14.85
CA GLY A 33 -5.02 10.57 -13.52
C GLY A 33 -4.24 9.34 -13.09
N SER A 34 -3.03 9.56 -12.58
CA SER A 34 -2.29 8.54 -11.87
C SER A 34 -3.27 7.87 -10.89
N PRO A 35 -3.28 6.53 -10.78
CA PRO A 35 -4.29 5.85 -10.00
C PRO A 35 -4.33 6.41 -8.57
N ASP A 36 -5.52 6.45 -7.95
CA ASP A 36 -5.75 6.78 -6.53
C ASP A 36 -5.01 5.82 -5.56
N VAL A 37 -4.03 5.04 -6.05
CA VAL A 37 -3.24 4.10 -5.30
C VAL A 37 -2.29 4.88 -4.40
N PRO A 38 -2.36 4.68 -3.08
CA PRO A 38 -1.49 5.37 -2.15
C PRO A 38 -0.01 5.05 -2.40
N LEU A 39 0.84 6.07 -2.31
CA LEU A 39 2.29 5.90 -2.36
C LEU A 39 2.81 5.62 -0.95
N PHE A 40 3.33 4.41 -0.74
CA PHE A 40 4.03 4.04 0.48
C PHE A 40 5.49 4.45 0.38
N LEU A 41 5.90 5.41 1.22
CA LEU A 41 7.29 5.81 1.38
C LEU A 41 7.94 4.92 2.43
N ASP A 42 8.98 4.18 2.06
CA ASP A 42 9.67 3.24 2.96
C ASP A 42 11.09 3.70 3.26
N CYS A 43 11.37 3.99 4.53
CA CYS A 43 12.69 4.39 4.99
C CYS A 43 12.90 4.00 6.45
N GLY A 44 14.09 3.48 6.76
CA GLY A 44 14.45 3.11 8.13
C GLY A 44 14.75 4.30 9.05
N ASP A 45 14.94 5.51 8.49
CA ASP A 45 15.21 6.74 9.22
C ASP A 45 13.99 7.67 9.22
N ALA A 46 13.51 8.03 10.41
CA ALA A 46 12.30 8.83 10.56
C ALA A 46 12.46 10.27 10.03
N GLY A 47 13.67 10.84 10.12
CA GLY A 47 13.96 12.19 9.64
C GLY A 47 13.96 12.27 8.11
N ALA A 48 14.63 11.32 7.46
CA ALA A 48 14.63 11.17 6.01
C ALA A 48 13.21 10.89 5.49
N LEU A 49 12.44 10.04 6.18
CA LEU A 49 11.06 9.76 5.84
C LEU A 49 10.18 11.02 5.93
N ALA A 50 10.37 11.84 6.98
CA ALA A 50 9.67 13.11 7.13
C ALA A 50 10.01 14.09 5.99
N GLY A 51 11.30 14.19 5.63
CA GLY A 51 11.75 15.03 4.51
C GLY A 51 11.18 14.58 3.17
N ALA A 52 11.20 13.27 2.89
CA ALA A 52 10.63 12.69 1.68
C ALA A 52 9.11 12.96 1.58
N LEU A 53 8.40 12.87 2.71
CA LEU A 53 6.96 13.11 2.77
C LEU A 53 6.61 14.57 2.45
N LEU A 54 7.35 15.52 3.01
CA LEU A 54 7.19 16.95 2.71
C LEU A 54 7.50 17.26 1.24
N ALA A 55 8.60 16.72 0.72
CA ALA A 55 9.00 16.90 -0.68
C ALA A 55 7.94 16.32 -1.65
N ALA A 56 7.45 15.11 -1.40
CA ALA A 56 6.42 14.48 -2.22
C ALA A 56 5.10 15.28 -2.21
N SER A 57 4.73 15.82 -1.06
CA SER A 57 3.52 16.65 -0.92
C SER A 57 3.62 17.99 -1.65
N GLN A 58 4.83 18.55 -1.77
CA GLN A 58 5.09 19.81 -2.48
C GLN A 58 5.24 19.61 -4.00
N ALA A 59 5.75 18.46 -4.44
CA ALA A 59 6.02 18.18 -5.85
C ALA A 59 4.76 17.96 -6.71
N ALA A 60 3.59 17.76 -6.09
CA ALA A 60 2.34 17.52 -6.79
C ALA A 60 1.34 18.68 -6.55
N PRO A 61 1.44 19.79 -7.31
CA PRO A 61 0.42 20.82 -7.32
C PRO A 61 -0.84 20.27 -7.99
N GLY A 62 -1.74 19.71 -7.18
CA GLY A 62 -2.95 19.02 -7.62
C GLY A 62 -3.02 17.63 -6.98
N ARG A 63 -4.08 17.42 -6.19
CA ARG A 63 -4.47 16.19 -5.46
C ARG A 63 -3.45 15.03 -5.56
N PRO A 64 -2.33 15.08 -4.79
CA PRO A 64 -1.36 14.00 -4.78
C PRO A 64 -2.06 12.68 -4.46
N ALA A 65 -1.57 11.58 -5.05
CA ALA A 65 -1.94 10.25 -4.61
C ALA A 65 -1.75 10.16 -3.07
N PRO A 66 -2.66 9.50 -2.33
CA PRO A 66 -2.57 9.51 -0.87
C PRO A 66 -1.20 8.98 -0.40
N LEU A 67 -0.48 9.73 0.42
CA LEU A 67 0.85 9.32 0.89
C LEU A 67 0.72 8.48 2.17
N VAL A 68 1.56 7.47 2.34
CA VAL A 68 1.68 6.69 3.59
C VAL A 68 3.15 6.55 3.96
N ALA A 69 3.52 6.89 5.18
CA ALA A 69 4.89 6.73 5.66
C ALA A 69 5.08 5.37 6.38
N ASN A 70 6.07 4.59 5.94
CA ASN A 70 6.46 3.29 6.48
C ASN A 70 7.90 3.36 7.04
N SER A 71 8.13 3.30 8.35
CA SER A 71 7.15 3.19 9.46
C SER A 71 7.59 4.01 10.67
N LEU A 72 6.63 4.39 11.50
CA LEU A 72 6.82 4.93 12.83
C LEU A 72 7.06 3.79 13.85
N ARG A 73 8.19 3.82 14.58
CA ARG A 73 8.55 2.79 15.58
C ARG A 73 7.96 3.09 16.96
N THR A 74 7.77 2.07 17.80
CA THR A 74 7.14 2.26 19.13
C THR A 74 8.06 2.87 20.19
N ASP A 75 9.38 2.82 20.00
CA ASP A 75 10.40 3.38 20.90
C ASP A 75 10.92 4.76 20.49
N ASP A 76 10.54 5.25 19.32
CA ASP A 76 11.23 6.36 18.68
C ASP A 76 10.87 7.72 19.32
N ARG A 77 11.77 8.16 20.20
CA ARG A 77 11.73 9.48 20.84
C ARG A 77 11.99 10.62 19.84
N GLY A 78 12.46 10.32 18.62
CA GLY A 78 12.72 11.26 17.53
C GLY A 78 11.56 11.46 16.54
N SER A 79 10.46 10.74 16.69
CA SER A 79 9.39 10.70 15.69
C SER A 79 8.52 11.95 15.54
N GLU A 80 8.77 12.98 16.34
CA GLU A 80 7.98 14.22 16.33
C GLU A 80 8.02 14.92 14.98
N SER A 81 9.17 14.90 14.29
CA SER A 81 9.29 15.45 12.93
C SER A 81 8.42 14.69 11.92
N LEU A 82 8.41 13.36 11.99
CA LEU A 82 7.60 12.51 11.11
C LEU A 82 6.10 12.69 11.38
N LEU A 83 5.67 12.75 12.64
CA LEU A 83 4.28 13.00 13.00
C LEU A 83 3.80 14.36 12.48
N ARG A 84 4.61 15.42 12.66
CA ARG A 84 4.29 16.75 12.11
C ARG A 84 4.23 16.76 10.59
N ALA A 85 5.20 16.12 9.93
CA ALA A 85 5.22 16.01 8.47
C ALA A 85 3.98 15.27 7.95
N ALA A 86 3.58 14.17 8.61
CA ALA A 86 2.39 13.41 8.23
C ALA A 86 1.09 14.19 8.45
N ALA A 87 0.98 14.91 9.57
CA ALA A 87 -0.15 15.79 9.84
C ALA A 87 -0.25 16.91 8.79
N TRP A 88 0.87 17.56 8.47
CA TRP A 88 0.92 18.63 7.46
C TRP A 88 0.56 18.11 6.06
N ALA A 89 1.08 16.95 5.68
CA ALA A 89 0.83 16.31 4.40
C ALA A 89 -0.56 15.66 4.28
N GLY A 90 -1.30 15.51 5.39
CA GLY A 90 -2.52 14.70 5.42
C GLY A 90 -2.26 13.21 5.13
N ALA A 91 -1.05 12.73 5.38
CA ALA A 91 -0.60 11.38 5.04
C ALA A 91 -1.05 10.34 6.06
N GLY A 92 -1.13 9.08 5.61
CA GLY A 92 -1.23 7.92 6.49
C GLY A 92 0.12 7.52 7.10
N LEU A 93 0.07 6.63 8.09
CA LEU A 93 1.25 6.14 8.80
C LEU A 93 1.14 4.64 9.07
N VAL A 94 2.25 3.92 8.93
CA VAL A 94 2.41 2.57 9.46
C VAL A 94 3.08 2.65 10.83
N ILE A 95 2.43 2.10 11.85
CA ILE A 95 2.97 1.91 13.20
C ILE A 95 3.58 0.50 13.25
N SER A 96 4.87 0.41 13.59
CA SER A 96 5.62 -0.84 13.60
C SER A 96 6.26 -1.07 14.96
N PRO A 97 5.92 -2.16 15.68
CA PRO A 97 6.53 -2.49 16.96
C PRO A 97 7.87 -3.23 16.79
N ARG A 98 8.61 -2.97 15.71
CA ARG A 98 9.84 -3.70 15.34
C ARG A 98 10.96 -3.56 16.37
N ASP A 99 10.89 -2.53 17.20
CA ASP A 99 11.77 -2.28 18.33
C ASP A 99 11.42 -3.08 19.58
N ALA A 100 10.23 -3.68 19.64
CA ALA A 100 9.77 -4.36 20.83
C ALA A 100 10.51 -5.70 21.06
N ASP A 101 10.89 -6.38 19.99
CA ASP A 101 11.59 -7.65 20.06
C ASP A 101 13.12 -7.43 19.97
N GLY A 102 13.83 -7.73 21.05
CA GLY A 102 15.30 -7.86 21.07
C GLY A 102 15.76 -9.30 20.84
N GLU A 103 16.93 -9.69 21.36
CA GLU A 103 17.41 -11.09 21.34
C GLU A 103 16.60 -12.03 22.26
N GLY A 104 15.68 -11.47 23.05
CA GLY A 104 14.85 -12.21 24.00
C GLY A 104 13.62 -12.89 23.39
N PRO A 105 12.82 -13.56 24.25
CA PRO A 105 11.57 -14.17 23.83
C PRO A 105 10.61 -13.14 23.21
N PRO A 106 9.67 -13.57 22.34
CA PRO A 106 8.68 -12.68 21.75
C PRO A 106 7.93 -11.90 22.83
N VAL A 107 7.80 -10.58 22.63
CA VAL A 107 6.89 -9.80 23.49
C VAL A 107 5.46 -10.30 23.27
N ALA A 108 4.73 -10.48 24.38
CA ALA A 108 3.33 -10.89 24.34
C ALA A 108 2.45 -9.90 23.56
N VAL A 109 1.30 -10.37 23.06
CA VAL A 109 0.40 -9.57 22.22
C VAL A 109 -0.14 -8.33 22.95
N ALA A 110 -0.57 -8.47 24.21
CA ALA A 110 -1.20 -7.37 24.95
C ALA A 110 -0.27 -6.14 25.13
N PRO A 111 1.00 -6.30 25.55
CA PRO A 111 1.94 -5.17 25.57
C PRO A 111 2.16 -4.50 24.22
N LEU A 112 2.17 -5.26 23.11
CA LEU A 112 2.33 -4.68 21.76
C LEU A 112 1.11 -3.86 21.35
N LEU A 113 -0.09 -4.38 21.60
CA LEU A 113 -1.33 -3.64 21.37
C LEU A 113 -1.33 -2.32 22.14
N ALA A 114 -0.97 -2.36 23.42
CA ALA A 114 -0.92 -1.15 24.23
C ALA A 114 0.06 -0.09 23.67
N ARG A 115 1.21 -0.51 23.14
CA ARG A 115 2.18 0.38 22.47
C ARG A 115 1.62 0.94 21.16
N ILE A 116 1.02 0.08 20.33
CA ILE A 116 0.38 0.47 19.07
C ILE A 116 -0.73 1.49 19.32
N ASP A 117 -1.60 1.23 20.29
CA ASP A 117 -2.72 2.11 20.65
C ASP A 117 -2.23 3.44 21.21
N ALA A 118 -1.20 3.43 22.07
CA ALA A 118 -0.61 4.65 22.59
C ALA A 118 -0.02 5.52 21.47
N LEU A 119 0.66 4.91 20.50
CA LEU A 119 1.25 5.61 19.37
C LEU A 119 0.18 6.10 18.38
N GLY A 120 -0.90 5.34 18.18
CA GLY A 120 -2.05 5.76 17.38
C GLY A 120 -2.73 6.99 17.98
N ARG A 121 -2.96 7.01 19.30
CA ARG A 121 -3.47 8.20 20.01
C ARG A 121 -2.53 9.40 19.88
N ARG A 122 -1.22 9.19 19.99
CA ARG A 122 -0.22 10.27 19.80
C ARG A 122 -0.26 10.81 18.37
N ALA A 123 -0.35 9.96 17.36
CA ALA A 123 -0.47 10.38 15.96
C ALA A 123 -1.73 11.22 15.71
N HIS A 124 -2.88 10.78 16.24
CA HIS A 124 -4.11 11.56 16.17
C HIS A 124 -4.00 12.90 16.93
N GLY A 125 -3.42 12.89 18.14
CA GLY A 125 -3.17 14.12 18.91
C GLY A 125 -2.24 15.11 18.20
N ALA A 126 -1.31 14.61 17.38
CA ALA A 126 -0.44 15.42 16.53
C ALA A 126 -1.13 15.93 15.24
N GLY A 127 -2.40 15.56 15.01
CA GLY A 127 -3.18 16.01 13.86
C GLY A 127 -3.05 15.13 12.61
N VAL A 128 -2.52 13.91 12.71
CA VAL A 128 -2.50 12.96 11.59
C VAL A 128 -3.93 12.50 11.29
N ARG A 129 -4.38 12.79 10.06
CA ARG A 129 -5.75 12.49 9.57
C ARG A 129 -5.79 11.38 8.52
N GLY A 130 -4.65 10.98 7.97
CA GLY A 130 -4.58 9.85 7.06
C GLY A 130 -4.77 8.52 7.80
N PRO A 131 -4.91 7.41 7.04
CA PRO A 131 -5.10 6.09 7.63
C PRO A 131 -3.90 5.69 8.49
N LEU A 132 -4.18 5.13 9.67
CA LEU A 132 -3.17 4.47 10.50
C LEU A 132 -3.21 2.98 10.24
N PHE A 133 -2.06 2.39 10.00
CA PHE A 133 -1.87 0.94 9.87
C PHE A 133 -1.03 0.44 11.04
N ALA A 134 -1.30 -0.76 11.53
CA ALA A 134 -0.45 -1.44 12.50
C ALA A 134 0.20 -2.66 11.84
N ASP A 135 1.51 -2.62 11.69
CA ASP A 135 2.28 -3.75 11.16
C ASP A 135 2.44 -4.83 12.24
N ALA A 136 1.90 -6.02 11.98
CA ALA A 136 2.02 -7.16 12.87
C ALA A 136 3.38 -7.88 12.77
N LEU A 137 4.28 -7.42 11.88
CA LEU A 137 5.63 -7.94 11.62
C LEU A 137 5.65 -9.41 11.20
N ALA A 138 5.98 -9.70 9.94
CA ALA A 138 6.11 -11.09 9.53
C ALA A 138 7.47 -11.68 9.91
N TYR A 139 7.47 -12.81 10.63
CA TYR A 139 8.68 -13.55 11.01
C TYR A 139 8.80 -14.88 10.26
N PRO A 140 10.02 -15.34 9.95
CA PRO A 140 10.22 -16.60 9.25
C PRO A 140 9.89 -17.79 10.17
N PRO A 141 8.90 -18.65 9.84
CA PRO A 141 8.47 -19.74 10.72
C PRO A 141 9.55 -20.80 10.93
N LEU A 142 10.53 -20.92 10.02
CA LEU A 142 11.63 -21.87 10.16
C LEU A 142 12.69 -21.42 11.17
N GLY A 143 12.92 -20.11 11.30
CA GLY A 143 13.88 -19.55 12.24
C GLY A 143 13.25 -19.13 13.58
N ASP A 144 12.00 -18.67 13.54
CA ASP A 144 11.30 -18.13 14.70
C ASP A 144 9.79 -18.44 14.65
N PRO A 145 9.39 -19.69 14.92
CA PRO A 145 7.99 -20.08 14.92
C PRO A 145 7.18 -19.38 16.02
N ALA A 146 7.83 -18.98 17.12
CA ALA A 146 7.16 -18.30 18.23
C ALA A 146 6.73 -16.88 17.84
N ARG A 147 7.62 -16.06 17.27
CA ARG A 147 7.26 -14.74 16.75
C ARG A 147 6.28 -14.82 15.59
N CYS A 148 6.43 -15.81 14.70
CA CYS A 148 5.48 -16.02 13.61
C CYS A 148 4.04 -16.25 14.11
N ARG A 149 3.85 -17.12 15.12
CA ARG A 149 2.55 -17.33 15.77
C ARG A 149 2.04 -16.08 16.47
N ARG A 150 2.93 -15.35 17.16
CA ARG A 150 2.60 -14.09 17.83
C ARG A 150 2.08 -13.05 16.83
N SER A 151 2.71 -12.89 15.68
CA SER A 151 2.27 -11.95 14.64
C SER A 151 0.86 -12.25 14.14
N LEU A 152 0.51 -13.52 13.93
CA LEU A 152 -0.86 -13.91 13.59
C LEU A 152 -1.84 -13.66 14.74
N ALA A 153 -1.43 -13.87 15.99
CA ALA A 153 -2.25 -13.56 17.15
C ALA A 153 -2.47 -12.04 17.32
N LEU A 154 -1.45 -11.22 17.03
CA LEU A 154 -1.54 -9.77 17.03
C LEU A 154 -2.52 -9.26 15.97
N LEU A 155 -2.51 -9.82 14.75
CA LEU A 155 -3.50 -9.49 13.72
C LEU A 155 -4.93 -9.75 14.18
N ARG A 156 -5.19 -10.87 14.85
CA ARG A 156 -6.53 -11.18 15.39
C ARG A 156 -6.96 -10.15 16.42
N ALA A 157 -6.06 -9.81 17.33
CA ALA A 157 -6.37 -8.83 18.36
C ALA A 157 -6.55 -7.41 17.81
N LEU A 158 -5.78 -7.02 16.79
CA LEU A 158 -5.97 -5.75 16.08
C LEU A 158 -7.30 -5.71 15.32
N ARG A 159 -7.70 -6.82 14.67
CA ARG A 159 -8.99 -6.93 13.98
C ARG A 159 -10.17 -6.74 14.93
N ASP A 160 -10.04 -7.26 16.15
CA ASP A 160 -11.10 -7.19 17.16
C ASP A 160 -11.15 -5.81 17.86
N SER A 161 -10.19 -4.92 17.58
CA SER A 161 -10.20 -3.52 18.03
C SER A 161 -11.07 -2.66 17.12
N THR A 162 -12.09 -2.00 17.68
CA THR A 162 -13.09 -1.23 16.91
C THR A 162 -12.66 0.20 16.56
N ALA A 163 -11.62 0.72 17.23
CA ALA A 163 -11.10 2.08 17.03
C ALA A 163 -9.58 2.11 16.78
N GLY A 164 -8.97 0.94 16.58
CA GLY A 164 -7.54 0.79 16.41
C GLY A 164 -7.05 1.00 14.96
N PRO A 165 -5.73 1.09 14.75
CA PRO A 165 -5.14 1.12 13.41
C PRO A 165 -5.51 -0.11 12.59
N ILE A 166 -5.51 0.05 11.27
CA ILE A 166 -5.83 -1.01 10.30
C ILE A 166 -4.76 -2.12 10.39
N PRO A 167 -5.13 -3.39 10.63
CA PRO A 167 -4.16 -4.48 10.73
C PRO A 167 -3.45 -4.72 9.39
N LEU A 168 -2.13 -4.56 9.37
CA LEU A 168 -1.25 -4.70 8.20
C LEU A 168 -0.19 -5.77 8.46
N VAL A 169 0.29 -6.41 7.40
CA VAL A 169 1.53 -7.20 7.48
C VAL A 169 2.30 -7.19 6.16
N ALA A 170 3.62 -7.30 6.23
CA ALA A 170 4.52 -7.47 5.09
C ALA A 170 5.11 -8.90 5.03
N PRO A 171 4.55 -9.84 4.26
CA PRO A 171 5.00 -11.24 4.22
C PRO A 171 6.40 -11.46 3.60
N GLY A 172 7.07 -10.42 3.11
CA GLY A 172 8.35 -10.51 2.42
C GLY A 172 9.42 -11.31 3.18
N ASN A 173 9.46 -11.17 4.51
CA ASN A 173 10.47 -11.78 5.36
C ASN A 173 10.19 -13.25 5.74
N VAL A 174 8.98 -13.75 5.50
CA VAL A 174 8.54 -15.09 5.96
C VAL A 174 9.42 -16.21 5.42
N GLY A 175 9.89 -16.10 4.19
CA GLY A 175 10.69 -17.16 3.57
C GLY A 175 12.21 -16.96 3.72
N HIS A 176 12.66 -16.09 4.63
CA HIS A 176 14.08 -15.94 4.94
C HIS A 176 14.67 -17.26 5.44
N GLY A 177 15.89 -17.60 5.01
CA GLY A 177 16.54 -18.88 5.30
C GLY A 177 15.99 -20.11 4.55
N ALA A 178 14.83 -20.01 3.88
CA ALA A 178 14.25 -21.13 3.13
C ALA A 178 14.77 -21.22 1.67
N PRO A 179 14.89 -22.44 1.11
CA PRO A 179 15.10 -22.67 -0.33
C PRO A 179 13.99 -22.05 -1.19
N GLY A 180 14.29 -21.71 -2.45
CA GLY A 180 13.38 -20.96 -3.34
C GLY A 180 11.93 -21.46 -3.42
N PRO A 181 11.68 -22.76 -3.72
CA PRO A 181 10.32 -23.31 -3.75
C PRO A 181 9.59 -23.20 -2.40
N LEU A 182 10.28 -23.56 -1.31
CA LEU A 182 9.72 -23.49 0.05
C LEU A 182 9.45 -22.05 0.47
N ARG A 183 10.36 -21.11 0.17
CA ARG A 183 10.19 -19.67 0.39
C ARG A 183 8.90 -19.14 -0.23
N ARG A 184 8.62 -19.51 -1.49
CA ARG A 184 7.38 -19.12 -2.18
C ARG A 184 6.14 -19.74 -1.53
N ALA A 185 6.21 -21.03 -1.16
CA ALA A 185 5.11 -21.71 -0.48
C ALA A 185 4.81 -21.07 0.88
N LEU A 186 5.84 -20.84 1.71
CA LEU A 186 5.72 -20.20 3.01
C LEU A 186 5.11 -18.80 2.93
N ARG A 187 5.56 -17.96 1.99
CA ARG A 187 4.99 -16.62 1.79
C ARG A 187 3.51 -16.66 1.43
N ARG A 188 3.09 -17.57 0.53
CA ARG A 188 1.68 -17.73 0.14
C ARG A 188 0.82 -18.23 1.29
N LEU A 189 1.28 -19.26 1.99
CA LEU A 189 0.58 -19.81 3.16
C LEU A 189 0.44 -18.78 4.27
N TYR A 190 1.50 -18.02 4.55
CA TYR A 190 1.46 -16.96 5.55
C TYR A 190 0.54 -15.82 5.14
N ALA A 191 0.57 -15.38 3.87
CA ALA A 191 -0.33 -14.35 3.37
C ALA A 191 -1.80 -14.75 3.56
N ALA A 192 -2.16 -15.99 3.20
CA ALA A 192 -3.51 -16.51 3.42
C ALA A 192 -3.87 -16.59 4.92
N ALA A 193 -2.95 -17.09 5.75
CA ALA A 193 -3.15 -17.15 7.20
C ALA A 193 -3.31 -15.76 7.83
N ALA A 194 -2.54 -14.77 7.36
CA ALA A 194 -2.61 -13.39 7.82
C ALA A 194 -3.93 -12.73 7.45
N GLN A 195 -4.42 -12.94 6.22
CA GLN A 195 -5.75 -12.48 5.82
C GLN A 195 -6.85 -13.11 6.71
N GLY A 196 -6.80 -14.43 6.93
CA GLY A 196 -7.72 -15.12 7.85
C GLY A 196 -7.61 -14.64 9.31
N ALA A 197 -6.41 -14.19 9.72
CA ALA A 197 -6.18 -13.58 11.02
C ALA A 197 -6.66 -12.11 11.12
N GLY A 198 -7.00 -11.45 10.01
CA GLY A 198 -7.56 -10.11 10.00
C GLY A 198 -6.71 -9.03 9.32
N ALA A 199 -5.59 -9.39 8.69
CA ALA A 199 -4.83 -8.44 7.87
C ALA A 199 -5.72 -7.87 6.75
N ARG A 200 -5.68 -6.55 6.57
CA ARG A 200 -6.45 -5.84 5.53
C ARG A 200 -5.55 -5.51 4.33
N PRO A 201 -4.51 -4.68 4.45
CA PRO A 201 -3.45 -4.61 3.46
C PRO A 201 -2.36 -5.67 3.69
N LEU A 202 -1.76 -6.11 2.59
CA LEU A 202 -0.53 -6.90 2.56
C LEU A 202 0.52 -6.14 1.74
N ILE A 203 1.73 -5.96 2.29
CA ILE A 203 2.87 -5.46 1.50
C ILE A 203 3.56 -6.67 0.87
N LEU A 204 3.27 -6.92 -0.40
CA LEU A 204 3.77 -8.07 -1.16
C LEU A 204 5.06 -7.71 -1.92
N PRO A 205 6.00 -8.66 -2.07
CA PRO A 205 7.22 -8.48 -2.86
C PRO A 205 6.97 -8.51 -4.38
#